data_AF-A0A7S2CS72-F1
#
_entry.id   AF-A0A7S2CS72-F1
#
_cell.length_a   1.000
_cell.length_b   1.000
_cell.length_c   1.000
_cell.angle_alpha   90.00
_cell.angle_beta   90.00
_cell.angle_gamma   90.00
#
_symmetry.space_group_name_H-M   'P 1'
#
loop_
_entity.id
_entity.type
_entity.pdbx_description
1 polymer ?
#
loop_
_entity_poly.entity_id
_entity_poly.type
_entity_poly.pdbx_seq_one_letter_code
_entity_poly.pdbx_strand_id
1 'polypeptide(L)'
;TTTTTTTTTNTTSSSSSSSSHISVADQTYNAYIRDLYLRRGTFAIPRFAYWLIVAFLFQLLFNRCVFHIPTARKRDGTMGPRWLRFRFWYALYEYLLVLPNMAIGFVLLLIRFIVCALLFCYYVFAIDTCQVPSATGFEWLDYGFSAYVAMIRADNRYTNPIMLCYVGLIQEQLKEKRLTSGRLKVRRALRAGPVRRYNDEVREQTREKLREQVTQRRAKLTGRDKEVLSDPLLPSVDDEVEMLMEKEFGTWSVALKPEPQSSEVMVEHDKRRRILQVRWYLLLMLHRNPTLRNYRKHRLMADGLVHGRTVFEDDGAWIVEKTRGVQHSMGEVAEASLHKVGEVTTPVLEKVGEASQASFRKVGEVTKPAF
;
A
#
# COMPACT_ATOMS: atom_id res chain seq x y z
N THR A 1 73.07 -23.60 12.69
CA THR A 1 74.17 -23.01 13.47
C THR A 1 75.20 -22.55 12.46
N THR A 2 75.16 -21.27 12.08
CA THR A 2 76.04 -20.72 11.04
C THR A 2 76.70 -19.49 11.64
N THR A 3 77.97 -19.63 11.98
CA THR A 3 78.78 -18.62 12.66
C THR A 3 79.29 -17.64 11.61
N THR A 4 78.67 -16.46 11.54
CA THR A 4 79.11 -15.40 10.62
C THR A 4 80.17 -14.55 11.33
N THR A 5 81.43 -14.77 10.97
CA THR A 5 82.60 -14.03 11.45
C THR A 5 82.64 -12.67 10.76
N THR A 6 82.36 -11.60 11.48
CA THR A 6 82.42 -10.22 10.97
C THR A 6 83.86 -9.72 11.04
N THR A 7 84.54 -9.61 9.90
CA THR A 7 85.87 -9.02 9.78
C THR A 7 85.76 -7.49 9.77
N THR A 8 86.22 -6.85 10.84
CA THR A 8 86.36 -5.41 10.97
C THR A 8 87.64 -4.94 10.29
N THR A 9 87.53 -4.36 9.09
CA THR A 9 88.61 -3.59 8.46
C THR A 9 88.61 -2.16 9.00
N ASN A 10 89.64 -1.84 9.79
CA ASN A 10 89.97 -0.49 10.21
C ASN A 10 90.64 0.27 9.06
N THR A 11 89.91 1.16 8.41
CA THR A 11 90.48 2.19 7.54
C THR A 11 90.64 3.49 8.33
N THR A 12 91.88 3.79 8.67
CA THR A 12 92.35 5.06 9.21
C THR A 12 92.43 6.08 8.09
N SER A 13 91.44 6.96 7.98
CA SER A 13 91.52 8.19 7.18
C SER A 13 91.56 9.40 8.10
N SER A 14 92.64 10.15 7.97
CA SER A 14 93.01 11.38 8.65
C SER A 14 91.95 12.48 8.57
N SER A 15 91.72 13.08 9.73
CA SER A 15 90.79 14.14 10.09
C SER A 15 91.15 15.51 9.51
N SER A 16 90.21 16.14 8.79
CA SER A 16 90.09 17.59 8.71
C SER A 16 89.08 18.05 9.78
N SER A 17 89.59 18.69 10.83
CA SER A 17 88.87 19.16 12.00
C SER A 17 88.08 20.43 11.70
N SER A 18 86.81 20.29 11.33
CA SER A 18 85.82 21.36 11.42
C SER A 18 84.88 21.04 12.59
N SER A 19 85.16 21.64 13.73
CA SER A 19 84.38 21.52 14.97
C SER A 19 83.04 22.23 14.83
N SER A 20 82.08 21.60 14.17
CA SER A 20 80.68 21.95 14.32
C SER A 20 80.22 21.47 15.70
N HIS A 21 79.88 22.40 16.59
CA HIS A 21 79.14 22.15 17.82
C HIS A 21 77.77 21.54 17.45
N ILE A 22 77.74 20.22 17.25
CA ILE A 22 76.50 19.47 17.13
C ILE A 22 75.89 19.50 18.53
N SER A 23 74.78 20.23 18.64
CA SER A 23 74.01 20.35 19.87
C SER A 23 73.68 18.96 20.39
N VAL A 24 73.82 18.75 21.71
CA VAL A 24 73.43 17.48 22.37
C VAL A 24 71.97 17.13 22.07
N ALA A 25 71.13 18.14 21.77
CA ALA A 25 69.75 17.95 21.32
C ALA A 25 69.63 17.21 19.97
N ASP A 26 70.58 17.40 19.06
CA ASP A 26 70.56 16.72 17.75
C ASP A 26 70.95 15.24 17.89
N GLN A 27 71.81 14.90 18.85
CA GLN A 27 72.16 13.49 19.11
C GLN A 27 70.98 12.70 19.70
N THR A 28 70.24 13.29 20.65
CA THR A 28 69.08 12.63 21.26
C THR A 28 67.92 12.51 20.27
N TYR A 29 67.68 13.52 19.44
CA TYR A 29 66.68 13.46 18.38
C TYR A 29 66.98 12.36 17.34
N ASN A 30 68.23 12.24 16.90
CA ASN A 30 68.64 11.20 15.95
C ASN A 30 68.53 9.79 16.54
N ALA A 31 68.83 9.61 17.84
CA ALA A 31 68.64 8.34 18.52
C ALA A 31 67.16 7.94 18.61
N TYR A 32 66.28 8.90 18.93
CA TYR A 32 64.82 8.69 18.96
C TYR A 32 64.25 8.33 17.59
N ILE A 33 64.66 9.03 16.54
CA ILE A 33 64.25 8.74 15.16
C ILE A 33 64.70 7.34 14.74
N ARG A 34 65.92 6.91 15.11
CA ARG A 34 66.42 5.56 14.83
C ARG A 34 65.61 4.48 15.55
N ASP A 35 65.24 4.69 16.82
CA ASP A 35 64.36 3.76 17.57
C ASP A 35 62.96 3.70 16.94
N LEU A 36 62.42 4.85 16.51
CA LEU A 36 61.16 4.91 15.75
C LEU A 36 61.22 4.16 14.42
N TYR A 37 62.34 4.22 13.69
CA TYR A 37 62.50 3.45 12.45
C TYR A 37 62.62 1.94 12.71
N LEU A 38 63.29 1.54 13.79
CA LEU A 38 63.36 0.13 14.22
C LEU A 38 61.97 -0.38 14.66
N ARG A 39 61.17 0.47 15.30
CA ARG A 39 59.76 0.19 15.66
C ARG A 39 58.82 0.22 14.44
N ARG A 40 59.03 1.13 13.48
CA ARG A 40 58.28 1.16 12.21
C ARG A 40 58.59 -0.05 11.34
N GLY A 41 59.83 -0.54 11.35
CA GLY A 41 60.21 -1.81 10.73
C GLY A 41 59.55 -3.04 11.36
N THR A 42 59.04 -2.92 12.60
CA THR A 42 58.28 -3.97 13.30
C THR A 42 56.75 -3.80 13.21
N PHE A 43 56.24 -2.68 12.67
CA PHE A 43 54.89 -2.60 12.11
C PHE A 43 54.79 -3.24 10.71
N ALA A 44 55.90 -3.77 10.18
CA ALA A 44 55.85 -4.75 9.10
C ALA A 44 54.94 -5.90 9.52
N ILE A 45 54.04 -6.28 8.61
CA ILE A 45 53.12 -7.42 8.70
C ILE A 45 53.72 -8.50 9.60
N PRO A 46 53.03 -8.92 10.69
CA PRO A 46 53.56 -9.92 11.61
C PRO A 46 54.19 -11.06 10.85
N ARG A 47 55.36 -11.55 11.28
CA ARG A 47 56.13 -12.57 10.52
C ARG A 47 55.26 -13.78 10.11
N PHE A 48 54.28 -14.15 10.92
CA PHE A 48 53.30 -15.20 10.59
C PHE A 48 52.43 -14.85 9.37
N ALA A 49 51.99 -13.61 9.22
CA ALA A 49 51.14 -13.17 8.12
C ALA A 49 51.92 -13.12 6.79
N TYR A 50 53.22 -12.84 6.81
CA TYR A 50 54.07 -13.05 5.63
C TYR A 50 54.06 -14.52 5.19
N TRP A 51 54.19 -15.47 6.11
CA TRP A 51 54.09 -16.90 5.79
C TRP A 51 52.72 -17.29 5.23
N LEU A 52 51.63 -16.71 5.72
CA LEU A 52 50.29 -16.93 5.17
C LEU A 52 50.16 -16.39 3.74
N ILE A 53 50.72 -15.20 3.46
CA ILE A 53 50.73 -14.63 2.11
C ILE A 53 51.56 -15.50 1.17
N VAL A 54 52.73 -15.97 1.60
CA VAL A 54 53.57 -16.87 0.81
C VAL A 54 52.85 -18.20 0.55
N ALA A 55 52.22 -18.79 1.57
CA ALA A 55 51.43 -20.02 1.41
C ALA A 55 50.26 -19.82 0.44
N PHE A 56 49.54 -18.70 0.53
CA PHE A 56 48.44 -18.36 -0.37
C PHE A 56 48.91 -18.13 -1.82
N LEU A 57 50.01 -17.39 -2.02
CA LEU A 57 50.59 -17.17 -3.35
C LEU A 57 51.12 -18.48 -3.93
N PHE A 58 51.78 -19.30 -3.11
CA PHE A 58 52.20 -20.64 -3.49
C PHE A 58 51.01 -21.48 -3.95
N GLN A 59 49.89 -21.44 -3.22
CA GLN A 59 48.67 -22.14 -3.61
C GLN A 59 48.11 -21.66 -4.95
N LEU A 60 47.99 -20.34 -5.13
CA LEU A 60 47.54 -19.74 -6.38
C LEU A 60 48.41 -20.14 -7.57
N LEU A 61 49.73 -20.07 -7.40
CA LEU A 61 50.70 -20.39 -8.44
C LEU A 61 50.70 -21.89 -8.76
N PHE A 62 50.71 -22.78 -7.75
CA PHE A 62 50.73 -24.22 -7.98
C PHE A 62 49.41 -24.74 -8.56
N ASN A 63 48.27 -24.25 -8.06
CA ASN A 63 46.97 -24.60 -8.62
C ASN A 63 46.87 -24.15 -10.10
N ARG A 64 47.40 -22.96 -10.43
CA ARG A 64 47.35 -22.42 -11.78
C ARG A 64 48.37 -23.04 -12.74
N CYS A 65 49.60 -23.30 -12.30
CA CYS A 65 50.71 -23.70 -13.17
C CYS A 65 50.93 -25.22 -13.21
N VAL A 66 50.76 -25.92 -12.09
CA VAL A 66 51.18 -27.32 -11.95
C VAL A 66 49.99 -28.27 -12.03
N PHE A 67 48.95 -28.03 -11.23
CA PHE A 67 47.88 -29.02 -11.04
C PHE A 67 46.78 -28.96 -12.10
N HIS A 68 46.33 -27.76 -12.48
CA HIS A 68 45.26 -27.61 -13.47
C HIS A 68 45.82 -27.39 -14.87
N ILE A 69 45.38 -28.24 -15.81
CA ILE A 69 45.57 -27.97 -17.23
C ILE A 69 44.61 -26.83 -17.61
N PRO A 70 45.08 -25.77 -18.28
CA PRO A 70 44.18 -24.76 -18.82
C PRO A 70 43.20 -25.45 -19.76
N THR A 71 41.90 -25.38 -19.44
CA THR A 71 40.88 -25.98 -20.29
C THR A 71 40.83 -25.24 -21.61
N ALA A 72 40.95 -25.98 -22.71
CA ALA A 72 40.69 -25.42 -24.02
C ALA A 72 39.27 -24.86 -24.02
N ARG A 73 39.15 -23.55 -24.29
CA ARG A 73 37.85 -22.89 -24.40
C ARG A 73 37.14 -23.52 -25.60
N LYS A 74 36.02 -24.19 -25.36
CA LYS A 74 35.20 -24.69 -26.47
C LYS A 74 34.66 -23.48 -27.24
N ARG A 75 34.44 -23.67 -28.55
CA ARG A 75 33.91 -22.64 -29.46
C ARG A 75 32.57 -22.06 -28.98
N ASP A 76 31.82 -22.83 -28.20
CA ASP A 76 30.49 -22.49 -27.67
C ASP A 76 30.54 -21.63 -26.39
N GLY A 77 31.72 -21.22 -25.94
CA GLY A 77 31.90 -20.42 -24.72
C GLY A 77 31.76 -21.21 -23.41
N THR A 78 31.24 -22.44 -23.45
CA THR A 78 31.21 -23.35 -22.30
C THR A 78 32.61 -23.83 -21.93
N MET A 79 32.99 -23.66 -20.66
CA MET A 79 34.26 -24.19 -20.15
C MET A 79 34.15 -25.72 -20.00
N GLY A 80 35.05 -26.47 -20.63
CA GLY A 80 35.15 -27.92 -20.43
C GLY A 80 35.57 -28.28 -19.00
N PRO A 81 35.40 -29.56 -18.59
CA PRO A 81 35.83 -30.02 -17.26
C PRO A 81 37.34 -29.81 -17.08
N ARG A 82 37.75 -29.24 -15.95
CA ARG A 82 39.18 -29.08 -15.59
C ARG A 82 39.73 -30.41 -15.10
N TRP A 83 40.74 -30.94 -15.80
CA TRP A 83 41.44 -32.16 -15.42
C TRP A 83 42.65 -31.84 -14.54
N LEU A 84 42.89 -32.69 -13.54
CA LEU A 84 44.11 -32.67 -12.73
C LEU A 84 45.21 -33.48 -13.43
N ARG A 85 46.42 -32.92 -13.58
CA ARG A 85 47.58 -33.64 -14.16
C ARG A 85 48.08 -34.75 -13.24
N PHE A 86 48.23 -34.45 -11.95
CA PHE A 86 48.91 -35.31 -10.98
C PHE A 86 48.07 -35.49 -9.72
N ARG A 87 47.18 -36.50 -9.72
CA ARG A 87 46.24 -36.75 -8.62
C ARG A 87 46.90 -37.07 -7.28
N PHE A 88 47.93 -37.92 -7.28
CA PHE A 88 48.63 -38.32 -6.05
C PHE A 88 49.34 -37.12 -5.38
N TRP A 89 50.10 -36.35 -6.17
CA TRP A 89 50.81 -35.17 -5.68
C TRP A 89 49.87 -34.07 -5.19
N TYR A 90 48.71 -33.93 -5.84
CA TYR A 90 47.68 -33.01 -5.39
C TYR A 90 47.11 -33.41 -4.02
N ALA A 91 46.86 -34.69 -3.78
CA ALA A 91 46.37 -35.17 -2.48
C ALA A 91 47.37 -34.91 -1.35
N LEU A 92 48.67 -35.14 -1.61
CA LEU A 92 49.73 -34.82 -0.63
C LEU A 92 49.84 -33.30 -0.37
N TYR A 93 49.74 -32.49 -1.43
CA TYR A 93 49.71 -31.04 -1.36
C TYR A 93 48.51 -30.52 -0.56
N GLU A 94 47.31 -31.07 -0.79
CA GLU A 94 46.10 -30.72 -0.06
C GLU A 94 46.24 -31.05 1.43
N TYR A 95 46.78 -32.22 1.77
CA TYR A 95 47.04 -32.62 3.14
C TYR A 95 48.05 -31.69 3.86
N LEU A 96 49.16 -31.35 3.20
CA LEU A 96 50.18 -30.45 3.75
C LEU A 96 49.62 -29.04 4.03
N LEU A 97 48.65 -28.59 3.22
CA LEU A 97 48.08 -27.26 3.30
C LEU A 97 46.86 -27.13 4.21
N VAL A 98 46.41 -28.22 4.85
CA VAL A 98 45.28 -28.16 5.80
C VAL A 98 45.51 -27.10 6.88
N LEU A 99 46.69 -27.09 7.49
CA LEU A 99 46.99 -26.19 8.61
C LEU A 99 47.14 -24.71 8.19
N PRO A 100 47.88 -24.37 7.11
CA PRO A 100 47.86 -23.02 6.54
C PRO A 100 46.47 -22.57 6.09
N ASN A 101 45.67 -23.45 5.48
CA ASN A 101 44.30 -23.14 5.06
C ASN A 101 43.38 -22.83 6.23
N MET A 102 43.51 -23.57 7.32
CA MET A 102 42.77 -23.30 8.55
C MET A 102 43.12 -21.90 9.10
N ALA A 103 44.41 -21.53 9.10
CA ALA A 103 44.85 -20.21 9.52
C ALA A 103 44.34 -19.08 8.60
N ILE A 104 44.41 -19.27 7.26
CA ILE A 104 43.85 -18.33 6.29
C ILE A 104 42.33 -18.19 6.48
N GLY A 105 41.62 -19.30 6.67
CA GLY A 105 40.19 -19.32 6.94
C GLY A 105 39.81 -18.52 8.19
N PHE A 106 40.61 -18.62 9.26
CA PHE A 106 40.42 -17.83 10.47
C PHE A 106 40.62 -16.33 10.22
N VAL A 107 41.65 -15.94 9.47
CA VAL A 107 41.88 -14.53 9.10
C VAL A 107 40.73 -13.99 8.24
N LEU A 108 40.24 -14.78 7.27
CA LEU A 108 39.09 -14.41 6.45
C LEU A 108 37.80 -14.27 7.27
N LEU A 109 37.60 -15.13 8.27
CA LEU A 109 36.48 -15.01 9.22
C LEU A 109 36.59 -13.70 10.00
N LEU A 110 37.78 -13.36 10.49
CA LEU A 110 38.01 -12.11 11.23
C LEU A 110 37.80 -10.87 10.35
N ILE A 111 38.30 -10.88 9.10
CA ILE A 111 38.03 -9.80 8.13
C ILE A 111 36.53 -9.69 7.86
N ARG A 112 35.84 -10.81 7.64
CA ARG A 112 34.38 -10.82 7.42
C ARG A 112 33.64 -10.27 8.62
N PHE A 113 34.05 -10.62 9.84
CA PHE A 113 33.47 -10.08 11.06
C PHE A 113 33.65 -8.56 11.15
N ILE A 114 34.86 -8.04 10.86
CA ILE A 114 35.14 -6.60 10.85
C ILE A 114 34.28 -5.90 9.79
N VAL A 115 34.23 -6.42 8.56
CA VAL A 115 33.41 -5.83 7.49
C VAL A 115 31.92 -5.86 7.85
N CYS A 116 31.41 -6.96 8.40
CA CYS A 116 30.03 -7.05 8.89
C CYS A 116 29.76 -6.03 10.01
N ALA A 117 30.69 -5.84 10.94
CA ALA A 117 30.56 -4.84 11.99
C ALA A 117 30.57 -3.40 11.45
N LEU A 118 31.45 -3.10 10.48
CA LEU A 118 31.49 -1.79 9.82
C LEU A 118 30.21 -1.52 9.01
N LEU A 119 29.73 -2.52 8.26
CA LEU A 119 28.46 -2.42 7.55
C LEU A 119 27.29 -2.25 8.51
N PHE A 120 27.26 -2.99 9.61
CA PHE A 120 26.27 -2.83 10.66
C PHE A 120 26.27 -1.38 11.19
N CYS A 121 27.42 -0.86 11.62
CA CYS A 121 27.54 0.53 12.09
C CYS A 121 27.12 1.56 11.03
N TYR A 122 27.44 1.34 9.75
CA TYR A 122 27.03 2.22 8.65
C TYR A 122 25.51 2.20 8.43
N TYR A 123 24.89 1.01 8.46
CA TYR A 123 23.47 0.82 8.20
C TYR A 123 22.58 0.95 9.45
N VAL A 124 23.14 1.16 10.65
CA VAL A 124 22.33 1.38 11.88
C VAL A 124 21.34 2.54 11.73
N PHE A 125 21.68 3.55 10.94
CA PHE A 125 20.79 4.70 10.69
C PHE A 125 19.86 4.53 9.48
N ALA A 126 20.06 3.48 8.67
CA ALA A 126 19.27 3.21 7.48
C ALA A 126 18.09 2.29 7.85
N ILE A 127 16.93 2.88 8.09
CA ILE A 127 15.71 2.16 8.49
C ILE A 127 15.06 1.43 7.29
N ASP A 128 15.41 1.84 6.07
CA ASP A 128 14.91 1.27 4.81
C ASP A 128 15.61 -0.03 4.41
N THR A 129 16.75 -0.37 5.02
CA THR A 129 17.51 -1.59 4.72
C THR A 129 17.41 -2.60 5.86
N CYS A 130 16.95 -3.82 5.55
CA CYS A 130 17.00 -4.92 6.51
C CYS A 130 18.43 -5.42 6.68
N GLN A 131 18.94 -5.41 7.91
CA GLN A 131 20.31 -5.87 8.21
C GLN A 131 20.39 -7.39 8.36
N VAL A 132 19.25 -8.04 8.59
CA VAL A 132 19.14 -9.48 8.79
C VAL A 132 19.00 -10.19 7.43
N PRO A 133 19.65 -11.35 7.21
CA PRO A 133 19.57 -12.06 5.93
C PRO A 133 18.13 -12.51 5.59
N SER A 134 17.53 -11.87 4.58
CA SER A 134 16.15 -12.09 4.11
C SER A 134 15.80 -13.56 3.81
N ALA A 135 16.75 -14.36 3.31
CA ALA A 135 16.53 -15.76 2.95
C ALA A 135 16.05 -16.67 4.11
N THR A 136 16.22 -16.22 5.35
CA THR A 136 15.85 -16.99 6.54
C THR A 136 14.50 -16.60 7.14
N GLY A 137 13.82 -15.57 6.60
CA GLY A 137 12.54 -15.10 7.12
C GLY A 137 12.61 -14.42 8.49
N PHE A 138 13.82 -14.10 8.98
CA PHE A 138 14.05 -13.41 10.26
C PHE A 138 13.95 -11.88 10.17
N GLU A 139 13.33 -11.34 9.11
CA GLU A 139 13.16 -9.89 8.91
C GLU A 139 12.40 -9.21 10.06
N TRP A 140 11.58 -9.96 10.80
CA TRP A 140 10.83 -9.48 11.96
C TRP A 140 11.70 -9.15 13.18
N LEU A 141 12.95 -9.64 13.24
CA LEU A 141 13.89 -9.30 14.31
C LEU A 141 14.46 -7.89 14.15
N ASP A 142 14.43 -7.33 12.94
CA ASP A 142 14.82 -5.96 12.67
C ASP A 142 13.62 -5.02 12.91
N TYR A 143 13.51 -4.53 14.15
CA TYR A 143 12.41 -3.65 14.54
C TYR A 143 12.35 -2.36 13.74
N GLY A 144 13.51 -1.83 13.32
CA GLY A 144 13.58 -0.61 12.51
C GLY A 144 12.95 -0.85 11.14
N PHE A 145 13.43 -1.86 10.43
CA PHE A 145 12.89 -2.24 9.12
C PHE A 145 11.41 -2.63 9.19
N SER A 146 11.02 -3.40 10.22
CA SER A 146 9.62 -3.79 10.43
C SER A 146 8.69 -2.58 10.65
N ALA A 147 9.13 -1.61 11.46
CA ALA A 147 8.39 -0.35 11.66
C ALA A 147 8.28 0.47 10.36
N TYR A 148 9.35 0.54 9.57
CA TYR A 148 9.35 1.20 8.26
C TYR A 148 8.35 0.55 7.28
N VAL A 149 8.34 -0.78 7.19
CA VAL A 149 7.38 -1.51 6.37
C VAL A 149 5.95 -1.30 6.87
N ALA A 150 5.73 -1.30 8.19
CA ALA A 150 4.41 -1.04 8.77
C ALA A 150 3.93 0.39 8.46
N MET A 151 4.82 1.38 8.54
CA MET A 151 4.54 2.77 8.18
C MET A 151 4.12 2.90 6.72
N ILE A 152 4.87 2.29 5.78
CA ILE A 152 4.50 2.30 4.34
C ILE A 152 3.15 1.63 4.11
N ARG A 153 2.87 0.51 4.79
CA ARG A 153 1.57 -0.18 4.68
C ARG A 153 0.43 0.67 5.23
N ALA A 154 0.65 1.38 6.33
CA ALA A 154 -0.33 2.29 6.90
C ALA A 154 -0.57 3.48 5.95
N ASP A 155 0.49 4.09 5.43
CA ASP A 155 0.39 5.17 4.46
C ASP A 155 -0.38 4.72 3.22
N ASN A 156 0.04 3.64 2.55
CA ASN A 156 -0.65 3.10 1.38
C ASN A 156 -2.11 2.68 1.66
N ARG A 157 -2.49 2.36 2.91
CA ARG A 157 -3.88 2.07 3.27
C ARG A 157 -4.75 3.32 3.28
N TYR A 158 -4.23 4.45 3.76
CA TYR A 158 -4.99 5.69 3.92
C TYR A 158 -4.82 6.69 2.78
N THR A 159 -3.65 6.70 2.12
CA THR A 159 -3.27 7.63 1.06
C THR A 159 -3.17 6.93 -0.30
N ASN A 160 -3.91 5.82 -0.50
CA ASN A 160 -3.90 5.12 -1.77
C ASN A 160 -4.30 6.08 -2.91
N PRO A 161 -3.41 6.39 -3.87
CA PRO A 161 -3.66 7.41 -4.87
C PRO A 161 -4.85 7.05 -5.77
N ILE A 162 -5.09 5.75 -5.99
CA ILE A 162 -6.22 5.27 -6.79
C ILE A 162 -7.53 5.58 -6.08
N MET A 163 -7.61 5.33 -4.77
CA MET A 163 -8.81 5.61 -3.98
C MET A 163 -9.09 7.11 -3.90
N LEU A 164 -8.07 7.92 -3.66
CA LEU A 164 -8.19 9.38 -3.59
C LEU A 164 -8.69 9.96 -4.93
N CYS A 165 -8.10 9.54 -6.05
CA CYS A 165 -8.56 9.94 -7.38
C CYS A 165 -10.00 9.46 -7.65
N TYR A 166 -10.33 8.23 -7.28
CA TYR A 166 -11.68 7.68 -7.48
C TYR A 166 -12.75 8.45 -6.69
N VAL A 167 -12.50 8.72 -5.41
CA VAL A 167 -13.42 9.50 -4.56
C VAL A 167 -13.52 10.94 -5.08
N GLY A 168 -12.41 11.54 -5.51
CA GLY A 168 -12.40 12.87 -6.13
C GLY A 168 -13.28 12.94 -7.38
N LEU A 169 -13.14 11.98 -8.30
CA LEU A 169 -13.98 11.89 -9.49
C LEU A 169 -15.47 11.72 -9.16
N ILE A 170 -15.79 10.91 -8.15
CA ILE A 170 -17.19 10.76 -7.70
C ILE A 170 -17.74 12.06 -7.13
N GLN A 171 -16.96 12.75 -6.29
CA GLN A 171 -17.36 14.03 -5.71
C GLN A 171 -17.60 15.09 -6.79
N GLU A 172 -16.73 15.14 -7.80
CA GLU A 172 -16.87 16.04 -8.94
C GLU A 172 -18.13 15.74 -9.74
N GLN A 173 -18.38 14.46 -10.08
CA GLN A 173 -19.60 14.06 -10.77
C GLN A 173 -20.87 14.36 -9.95
N LEU A 174 -20.84 14.19 -8.63
CA LEU A 174 -21.97 14.52 -7.76
C LEU A 174 -22.19 16.03 -7.68
N LYS A 175 -21.12 16.83 -7.63
CA LYS A 175 -21.19 18.29 -7.66
C LYS A 175 -21.81 18.77 -8.97
N GLU A 176 -21.36 18.22 -10.10
CA GLU A 176 -21.90 18.55 -11.42
C GLU A 176 -23.39 18.13 -11.54
N LYS A 177 -23.75 16.94 -11.07
CA LYS A 177 -25.16 16.48 -11.04
C LYS A 177 -26.05 17.35 -10.16
N ARG A 178 -25.56 17.80 -9.00
CA ARG A 178 -26.29 18.73 -8.12
C ARG A 178 -26.47 20.10 -8.79
N LEU A 179 -25.43 20.62 -9.44
CA LEU A 179 -25.49 21.89 -10.17
C LEU A 179 -26.46 21.84 -11.35
N THR A 180 -26.40 20.78 -12.16
CA THR A 180 -27.30 20.58 -13.31
C THR A 180 -28.74 20.38 -12.86
N SER A 181 -28.98 19.58 -11.81
CA SER A 181 -30.30 19.41 -11.20
C SER A 181 -30.84 20.72 -10.62
N GLY A 182 -30.00 21.51 -9.96
CA GLY A 182 -30.35 22.85 -9.46
C GLY A 182 -30.74 23.80 -10.59
N ARG A 183 -29.94 23.86 -11.68
CA ARG A 183 -30.26 24.65 -12.88
C ARG A 183 -31.58 24.22 -13.52
N LEU A 184 -31.87 22.93 -13.59
CA LEU A 184 -33.14 22.42 -14.11
C LEU A 184 -34.33 22.81 -13.22
N LYS A 185 -34.20 22.72 -11.89
CA LYS A 185 -35.23 23.17 -10.94
C LYS A 185 -35.51 24.66 -11.10
N VAL A 186 -34.46 25.49 -11.20
CA VAL A 186 -34.60 26.93 -11.44
C VAL A 186 -35.29 27.20 -12.78
N ARG A 187 -34.89 26.51 -13.86
CA ARG A 187 -35.56 26.64 -15.17
C ARG A 187 -37.04 26.24 -15.11
N ARG A 188 -37.39 25.18 -14.38
CA ARG A 188 -38.79 24.78 -14.19
C ARG A 188 -39.57 25.82 -13.40
N ALA A 189 -39.00 26.37 -12.33
CA ALA A 189 -39.62 27.44 -11.56
C ALA A 189 -39.84 28.70 -12.41
N LEU A 190 -38.84 29.09 -13.21
CA LEU A 190 -38.93 30.23 -14.12
C LEU A 190 -39.96 30.03 -15.24
N ARG A 191 -40.14 28.80 -15.76
CA ARG A 191 -41.19 28.49 -16.74
C ARG A 191 -42.58 28.40 -16.11
N ALA A 192 -42.67 27.89 -14.89
CA ALA A 192 -43.93 27.80 -14.16
C ALA A 192 -44.44 29.19 -13.72
N GLY A 193 -43.55 30.17 -13.52
CA GLY A 193 -43.90 31.53 -13.13
C GLY A 193 -44.89 32.21 -14.10
N PRO A 194 -44.56 32.36 -15.40
CA PRO A 194 -45.48 32.93 -16.39
C PRO A 194 -46.78 32.14 -16.55
N VAL A 195 -46.71 30.81 -16.51
CA VAL A 195 -47.91 29.95 -16.62
C VAL A 195 -48.82 30.15 -15.41
N ARG A 196 -48.27 30.28 -14.20
CA ARG A 196 -49.05 30.61 -13.00
C ARG A 196 -49.70 31.98 -13.15
N ARG A 197 -48.95 33.02 -13.53
CA ARG A 197 -49.50 34.36 -13.77
C ARG A 197 -50.62 34.36 -14.79
N TYR A 198 -50.43 33.68 -15.92
CA TYR A 198 -51.47 33.54 -16.94
C TYR A 198 -52.70 32.78 -16.43
N ASN A 199 -52.52 31.68 -15.70
CA ASN A 199 -53.64 30.93 -15.13
C ASN A 199 -54.39 31.74 -14.06
N ASP A 200 -53.68 32.56 -13.28
CA ASP A 200 -54.26 33.47 -12.31
C ASP A 200 -55.06 34.58 -13.03
N GLU A 201 -54.50 35.19 -14.08
CA GLU A 201 -55.20 36.16 -14.95
C GLU A 201 -56.45 35.57 -15.61
N VAL A 202 -56.38 34.36 -16.16
CA VAL A 202 -57.52 33.65 -16.77
C VAL A 202 -58.59 33.34 -15.72
N ARG A 203 -58.18 32.92 -14.50
CA ARG A 203 -59.11 32.70 -13.39
C ARG A 203 -59.84 33.98 -13.00
N GLU A 204 -59.13 35.10 -12.91
CA GLU A 204 -59.73 36.39 -12.61
C GLU A 204 -60.72 36.82 -13.71
N GLN A 205 -60.31 36.75 -14.99
CA GLN A 205 -61.21 37.06 -16.11
C GLN A 205 -62.45 36.16 -16.15
N THR A 206 -62.31 34.88 -15.81
CA THR A 206 -63.45 33.94 -15.76
C THR A 206 -64.37 34.27 -14.59
N ARG A 207 -63.81 34.60 -13.43
CA ARG A 207 -64.57 35.04 -12.25
C ARG A 207 -65.37 36.31 -12.55
N GLU A 208 -64.79 37.28 -13.25
CA GLU A 208 -65.47 38.50 -13.69
C GLU A 208 -66.61 38.19 -14.67
N LYS A 209 -66.38 37.38 -15.70
CA LYS A 209 -67.43 36.94 -16.64
C LYS A 209 -68.58 36.22 -15.95
N LEU A 210 -68.30 35.35 -14.98
CA LEU A 210 -69.32 34.66 -14.19
C LEU A 210 -70.10 35.64 -13.31
N ARG A 211 -69.43 36.59 -12.66
CA ARG A 211 -70.10 37.69 -11.92
C ARG A 211 -71.04 38.47 -12.83
N GLU A 212 -70.62 38.82 -14.04
CA GLU A 212 -71.48 39.48 -15.04
C GLU A 212 -72.66 38.61 -15.47
N GLN A 213 -72.47 37.31 -15.69
CA GLN A 213 -73.57 36.41 -16.05
C GLN A 213 -74.59 36.25 -14.92
N VAL A 214 -74.13 36.09 -13.67
CA VAL A 214 -75.01 35.96 -12.50
C VAL A 214 -75.80 37.26 -12.28
N THR A 215 -75.14 38.42 -12.38
CA THR A 215 -75.83 39.72 -12.26
C THR A 215 -76.83 39.96 -13.40
N GLN A 216 -76.49 39.60 -14.65
CA GLN A 216 -77.43 39.65 -15.77
C GLN A 216 -78.62 38.68 -15.61
N ARG A 217 -78.39 37.46 -15.11
CA ARG A 217 -79.47 36.50 -14.80
C ARG A 217 -80.40 37.04 -13.72
N ARG A 218 -79.84 37.60 -12.65
CA ARG A 218 -80.62 38.25 -11.58
C ARG A 218 -81.41 39.45 -12.10
N ALA A 219 -80.84 40.26 -13.00
CA ALA A 219 -81.51 41.41 -13.60
C ALA A 219 -82.65 41.04 -14.57
N LYS A 220 -82.54 39.89 -15.27
CA LYS A 220 -83.56 39.39 -16.21
C LYS A 220 -84.76 38.72 -15.53
N LEU A 221 -84.71 38.44 -14.22
CA LEU A 221 -85.86 37.97 -13.45
C LEU A 221 -86.88 39.12 -13.29
N THR A 222 -87.87 39.19 -14.19
CA THR A 222 -88.95 40.18 -14.14
C THR A 222 -90.28 39.59 -13.68
N GLY A 223 -90.94 40.30 -12.75
CA GLY A 223 -92.39 40.33 -12.61
C GLY A 223 -92.98 39.55 -11.44
N ARG A 224 -92.61 38.28 -11.26
CA ARG A 224 -93.20 37.42 -10.20
C ARG A 224 -92.17 36.83 -9.23
N ASP A 225 -90.92 36.73 -9.64
CA ASP A 225 -89.85 36.10 -8.84
C ASP A 225 -89.05 37.10 -7.99
N LYS A 226 -89.37 38.40 -8.06
CA LYS A 226 -88.70 39.43 -7.26
C LYS A 226 -89.05 39.38 -5.78
N GLU A 227 -90.22 38.83 -5.40
CA GLU A 227 -90.59 38.65 -3.99
C GLU A 227 -89.68 37.61 -3.29
N VAL A 228 -89.26 36.56 -4.03
CA VAL A 228 -88.36 35.51 -3.52
C VAL A 228 -86.91 36.01 -3.36
N LEU A 229 -86.53 37.09 -4.05
CA LEU A 229 -85.17 37.64 -3.98
C LEU A 229 -84.90 38.46 -2.70
N SER A 230 -85.92 38.72 -1.90
CA SER A 230 -85.83 39.44 -0.61
C SER A 230 -85.42 38.52 0.55
N ASP A 231 -85.27 37.23 0.30
CA ASP A 231 -85.01 36.21 1.32
C ASP A 231 -83.53 36.29 1.76
N PRO A 232 -83.23 36.60 3.04
CA PRO A 232 -81.85 36.78 3.53
C PRO A 232 -81.01 35.49 3.51
N LEU A 233 -81.61 34.35 3.11
CA LEU A 233 -80.95 33.05 2.97
C LEU A 233 -80.36 32.80 1.58
N LEU A 234 -80.54 33.71 0.61
CA LEU A 234 -79.94 33.54 -0.71
C LEU A 234 -78.41 33.73 -0.66
N PRO A 235 -77.63 32.83 -1.29
CA PRO A 235 -76.18 32.97 -1.34
C PRO A 235 -75.79 34.30 -2.01
N SER A 236 -74.74 34.92 -1.49
CA SER A 236 -74.21 36.14 -2.07
C SER A 236 -73.78 35.88 -3.52
N VAL A 237 -73.73 36.92 -4.35
CA VAL A 237 -73.25 36.79 -5.74
C VAL A 237 -71.85 36.17 -5.77
N ASP A 238 -71.02 36.46 -4.77
CA ASP A 238 -69.68 35.91 -4.64
C ASP A 238 -69.69 34.42 -4.30
N ASP A 239 -70.58 33.96 -3.41
CA ASP A 239 -70.72 32.54 -3.08
C ASP A 239 -71.24 31.73 -4.28
N GLU A 240 -72.19 32.29 -5.04
CA GLU A 240 -72.74 31.66 -6.25
C GLU A 240 -71.69 31.55 -7.35
N VAL A 241 -70.86 32.60 -7.52
CA VAL A 241 -69.73 32.58 -8.46
C VAL A 241 -68.64 31.61 -8.02
N GLU A 242 -68.36 31.50 -6.72
CA GLU A 242 -67.35 30.57 -6.19
C GLU A 242 -67.77 29.10 -6.40
N MET A 243 -69.04 28.77 -6.17
CA MET A 243 -69.60 27.46 -6.52
C MET A 243 -69.51 27.15 -8.03
N LEU A 244 -69.82 28.13 -8.89
CA LEU A 244 -69.71 27.96 -10.34
C LEU A 244 -68.25 27.81 -10.79
N MET A 245 -67.33 28.55 -10.16
CA MET A 245 -65.89 28.42 -10.37
C MET A 245 -65.40 27.03 -9.96
N GLU A 246 -65.79 26.49 -8.81
CA GLU A 246 -65.44 25.11 -8.41
C GLU A 246 -65.97 24.08 -9.40
N LYS A 247 -67.20 24.29 -9.91
CA LYS A 247 -67.81 23.40 -10.90
C LYS A 247 -67.09 23.44 -12.24
N GLU A 248 -66.74 24.62 -12.76
CA GLU A 248 -66.03 24.75 -14.03
C GLU A 248 -64.55 24.34 -13.90
N PHE A 249 -63.83 24.86 -12.91
CA PHE A 249 -62.40 24.58 -12.71
C PHE A 249 -62.11 23.18 -12.16
N GLY A 250 -63.03 22.57 -11.41
CA GLY A 250 -62.93 21.17 -11.00
C GLY A 250 -62.72 20.25 -12.21
N THR A 251 -63.43 20.53 -13.31
CA THR A 251 -63.26 19.83 -14.60
C THR A 251 -61.94 20.17 -15.31
N TRP A 252 -61.51 21.44 -15.31
CA TRP A 252 -60.27 21.86 -15.97
C TRP A 252 -59.00 21.40 -15.26
N SER A 253 -59.05 21.26 -13.93
CA SER A 253 -57.92 20.78 -13.12
C SER A 253 -57.50 19.34 -13.48
N VAL A 254 -58.41 18.55 -14.03
CA VAL A 254 -58.16 17.19 -14.54
C VAL A 254 -57.55 17.23 -15.95
N ALA A 255 -57.94 18.20 -16.79
CA ALA A 255 -57.46 18.34 -18.16
C ALA A 255 -56.06 18.97 -18.26
N LEU A 256 -55.65 19.77 -17.27
CA LEU A 256 -54.33 20.40 -17.19
C LEU A 256 -53.30 19.56 -16.43
N LYS A 257 -53.60 18.31 -16.07
CA LYS A 257 -52.54 17.39 -15.66
C LYS A 257 -51.54 17.36 -16.82
N PRO A 258 -50.30 17.86 -16.65
CA PRO A 258 -49.34 17.79 -17.72
C PRO A 258 -49.23 16.32 -18.08
N GLU A 259 -49.63 16.00 -19.32
CA GLU A 259 -49.47 14.69 -19.93
C GLU A 259 -48.10 14.16 -19.49
N PRO A 260 -47.99 12.95 -18.90
CA PRO A 260 -46.78 12.48 -18.23
C PRO A 260 -45.61 12.62 -19.20
N GLN A 261 -44.90 13.74 -19.08
CA GLN A 261 -43.96 14.14 -20.10
C GLN A 261 -42.85 13.11 -20.08
N SER A 262 -42.49 12.64 -21.27
CA SER A 262 -41.38 11.74 -21.67
C SER A 262 -40.17 11.62 -20.72
N SER A 263 -39.92 12.60 -19.86
CA SER A 263 -39.01 12.56 -18.73
C SER A 263 -39.18 11.35 -17.79
N GLU A 264 -40.39 10.86 -17.50
CA GLU A 264 -40.57 9.74 -16.56
C GLU A 264 -40.15 8.41 -17.20
N VAL A 265 -40.54 8.20 -18.46
CA VAL A 265 -40.05 7.09 -19.30
C VAL A 265 -38.53 7.16 -19.50
N MET A 266 -37.97 8.37 -19.64
CA MET A 266 -36.52 8.57 -19.78
C MET A 266 -35.74 8.23 -18.50
N VAL A 267 -36.30 8.51 -17.31
CA VAL A 267 -35.69 8.15 -16.02
C VAL A 267 -35.66 6.63 -15.83
N GLU A 268 -36.73 5.92 -16.22
CA GLU A 268 -36.80 4.45 -16.20
C GLU A 268 -35.72 3.82 -17.09
N HIS A 269 -35.53 4.39 -18.29
CA HIS A 269 -34.56 3.91 -19.27
C HIS A 269 -33.11 4.12 -18.80
N ASP A 270 -32.82 5.27 -18.17
CA ASP A 270 -31.52 5.55 -17.58
C ASP A 270 -31.19 4.62 -16.41
N LYS A 271 -32.19 4.27 -15.59
CA LYS A 271 -32.02 3.32 -14.48
C LYS A 271 -31.64 1.93 -15.00
N ARG A 272 -32.33 1.44 -16.04
CA ARG A 272 -31.99 0.17 -16.71
C ARG A 272 -30.58 0.19 -17.32
N ARG A 273 -30.18 1.29 -17.97
CA ARG A 273 -28.86 1.44 -18.57
C ARG A 273 -27.73 1.36 -17.53
N ARG A 274 -27.90 2.00 -16.36
CA ARG A 274 -26.91 1.92 -15.26
C ARG A 274 -26.78 0.52 -14.69
N ILE A 275 -27.89 -0.20 -14.51
CA ILE A 275 -27.87 -1.59 -14.04
C ILE A 275 -27.08 -2.49 -15.01
N LEU A 276 -27.31 -2.32 -16.33
CA LEU A 276 -26.58 -3.06 -17.36
C LEU A 276 -25.09 -2.74 -17.37
N GLN A 277 -24.71 -1.46 -17.23
CA GLN A 277 -23.30 -1.06 -17.16
C GLN A 277 -22.60 -1.65 -15.93
N VAL A 278 -23.23 -1.61 -14.75
CA VAL A 278 -22.68 -2.21 -13.52
C VAL A 278 -22.48 -3.71 -13.70
N ARG A 279 -23.46 -4.41 -14.28
CA ARG A 279 -23.35 -5.85 -14.59
C ARG A 279 -22.22 -6.16 -15.56
N TRP A 280 -22.04 -5.33 -16.59
CA TRP A 280 -20.97 -5.48 -17.57
C TRP A 280 -19.57 -5.26 -16.96
N TYR A 281 -19.40 -4.21 -16.15
CA TYR A 281 -18.15 -3.96 -15.44
C TYR A 281 -17.81 -5.07 -14.44
N LEU A 282 -18.81 -5.60 -13.73
CA LEU A 282 -18.63 -6.76 -12.85
C LEU A 282 -18.16 -7.99 -13.65
N LEU A 283 -18.75 -8.24 -14.83
CA LEU A 283 -18.34 -9.31 -15.73
C LEU A 283 -16.89 -9.14 -16.21
N LEU A 284 -16.49 -7.93 -16.61
CA LEU A 284 -15.12 -7.62 -17.01
C LEU A 284 -14.12 -7.77 -15.86
N MET A 285 -14.48 -7.34 -14.65
CA MET A 285 -13.63 -7.47 -13.46
C MET A 285 -13.43 -8.95 -13.09
N LEU A 286 -14.50 -9.74 -13.14
CA LEU A 286 -14.46 -11.20 -12.96
C LEU A 286 -13.73 -11.91 -14.11
N HIS A 287 -13.75 -11.35 -15.31
CA HIS A 287 -12.99 -11.89 -16.43
C HIS A 287 -11.49 -11.72 -16.23
N ARG A 288 -11.05 -10.54 -15.77
CA ARG A 288 -9.65 -10.19 -15.55
C ARG A 288 -9.02 -10.79 -14.29
N ASN A 289 -9.81 -11.15 -13.28
CA ASN A 289 -9.31 -11.73 -12.02
C ASN A 289 -9.89 -13.14 -11.79
N PRO A 290 -9.21 -14.22 -12.23
CA PRO A 290 -9.71 -15.58 -12.08
C PRO A 290 -9.83 -16.03 -10.62
N THR A 291 -9.03 -15.46 -9.70
CA THR A 291 -9.09 -15.73 -8.25
C THR A 291 -10.42 -15.29 -7.63
N LEU A 292 -11.02 -14.19 -8.10
CA LEU A 292 -12.34 -13.70 -7.64
C LEU A 292 -13.50 -14.62 -8.07
N ARG A 293 -13.31 -15.46 -9.10
CA ARG A 293 -14.32 -16.44 -9.53
C ARG A 293 -14.51 -17.54 -8.49
N ASN A 294 -13.46 -17.89 -7.73
CA ASN A 294 -13.51 -18.94 -6.72
C ASN A 294 -14.40 -18.54 -5.53
N TYR A 295 -14.43 -17.27 -5.16
CA TYR A 295 -15.28 -16.75 -4.09
C TYR A 295 -16.78 -16.67 -4.45
N ARG A 296 -17.15 -16.77 -5.73
CA ARG A 296 -18.55 -16.71 -6.19
C ARG A 296 -19.32 -18.00 -5.93
N LYS A 297 -18.64 -19.14 -5.73
CA LYS A 297 -19.29 -20.44 -5.49
C LYS A 297 -20.07 -20.50 -4.16
N HIS A 298 -19.84 -19.56 -3.24
CA HIS A 298 -20.41 -19.61 -1.88
C HIS A 298 -21.78 -18.94 -1.68
N ARG A 299 -22.49 -18.45 -2.72
CA ARG A 299 -23.76 -17.73 -2.47
C ARG A 299 -24.89 -17.85 -3.48
N LEU A 300 -24.87 -18.84 -4.38
CA LEU A 300 -26.00 -19.11 -5.29
C LEU A 300 -26.73 -20.44 -5.02
N MET A 301 -26.31 -21.21 -4.00
CA MET A 301 -26.97 -22.45 -3.59
C MET A 301 -28.00 -22.26 -2.45
N ALA A 302 -28.18 -21.03 -1.95
CA ALA A 302 -29.07 -20.76 -0.81
C ALA A 302 -30.49 -20.34 -1.21
N ASP A 303 -30.73 -19.97 -2.48
CA ASP A 303 -32.09 -19.72 -2.98
C ASP A 303 -32.42 -20.77 -4.04
N GLY A 304 -33.27 -21.70 -3.63
CA GLY A 304 -33.60 -22.90 -4.39
C GLY A 304 -34.24 -22.62 -5.75
N LEU A 305 -33.80 -23.41 -6.73
CA LEU A 305 -34.65 -23.87 -7.83
C LEU A 305 -34.12 -25.22 -8.31
N VAL A 306 -34.70 -26.25 -7.70
CA VAL A 306 -34.71 -27.63 -8.16
C VAL A 306 -35.46 -27.66 -9.49
N HIS A 307 -34.75 -27.84 -10.61
CA HIS A 307 -35.12 -28.66 -11.78
C HIS A 307 -34.19 -28.35 -12.96
N GLY A 308 -33.38 -29.33 -13.37
CA GLY A 308 -32.61 -29.21 -14.62
C GLY A 308 -31.41 -30.14 -14.68
N ARG A 309 -31.66 -31.39 -15.08
CA ARG A 309 -30.72 -32.47 -15.33
C ARG A 309 -29.79 -32.15 -16.53
N THR A 310 -28.47 -32.19 -16.32
CA THR A 310 -27.41 -32.50 -17.32
C THR A 310 -26.24 -33.10 -16.53
N VAL A 311 -26.02 -34.42 -16.47
CA VAL A 311 -25.31 -35.26 -17.47
C VAL A 311 -24.23 -34.49 -18.22
N PHE A 312 -23.01 -34.53 -17.70
CA PHE A 312 -21.77 -34.70 -18.49
C PHE A 312 -20.69 -35.28 -17.56
N GLU A 313 -20.17 -36.43 -17.98
CA GLU A 313 -19.11 -37.27 -17.42
C GLU A 313 -17.86 -36.45 -17.04
N ASP A 314 -17.32 -36.59 -15.82
CA ASP A 314 -16.44 -37.67 -15.33
C ASP A 314 -15.11 -37.78 -16.10
N ASP A 315 -14.11 -36.97 -15.69
CA ASP A 315 -12.68 -37.25 -15.90
C ASP A 315 -11.74 -36.36 -15.03
N GLY A 316 -12.12 -36.09 -13.77
CA GLY A 316 -11.31 -35.22 -12.89
C GLY A 316 -11.30 -35.57 -11.40
N ALA A 317 -11.92 -36.67 -10.98
CA ALA A 317 -12.20 -36.95 -9.58
C ALA A 317 -10.95 -37.32 -8.74
N TRP A 318 -9.84 -37.74 -9.35
CA TRP A 318 -8.72 -38.31 -8.59
C TRP A 318 -7.67 -37.30 -8.07
N ILE A 319 -7.67 -36.05 -8.56
CA ILE A 319 -6.69 -35.01 -8.11
C ILE A 319 -7.27 -34.13 -6.98
N VAL A 320 -8.60 -34.04 -6.86
CA VAL A 320 -9.27 -33.16 -5.90
C VAL A 320 -9.33 -33.78 -4.51
N GLU A 321 -9.36 -35.10 -4.38
CA GLU A 321 -9.52 -35.75 -3.06
C GLU A 321 -8.23 -35.69 -2.22
N LYS A 322 -7.05 -35.73 -2.88
CA LYS A 322 -5.74 -35.64 -2.18
C LYS A 322 -5.39 -34.22 -1.72
N THR A 323 -5.92 -33.19 -2.37
CA THR A 323 -5.75 -31.78 -1.94
C THR A 323 -6.76 -31.37 -0.86
N ARG A 324 -7.93 -32.03 -0.80
CA ARG A 324 -8.96 -31.79 0.23
C ARG A 324 -8.53 -32.23 1.63
N GLY A 325 -7.80 -33.34 1.74
CA GLY A 325 -7.27 -33.83 3.03
C GLY A 325 -6.17 -32.93 3.63
N VAL A 326 -5.33 -32.32 2.79
CA VAL A 326 -4.24 -31.43 3.24
C VAL A 326 -4.75 -30.04 3.60
N GLN A 327 -5.81 -29.55 2.93
CA GLN A 327 -6.41 -28.26 3.28
C GLN A 327 -7.25 -28.30 4.56
N HIS A 328 -7.94 -29.41 4.84
CA HIS A 328 -8.68 -29.55 6.10
C HIS A 328 -7.73 -29.61 7.31
N SER A 329 -6.59 -30.29 7.18
CA SER A 329 -5.61 -30.37 8.28
C SER A 329 -4.85 -29.05 8.50
N MET A 330 -4.57 -28.27 7.44
CA MET A 330 -3.96 -26.94 7.61
C MET A 330 -4.95 -25.90 8.14
N GLY A 331 -6.24 -26.02 7.81
CA GLY A 331 -7.30 -25.16 8.34
C GLY A 331 -7.48 -25.31 9.85
N GLU A 332 -7.56 -26.56 10.34
CA GLU A 332 -7.70 -26.84 11.78
C GLU A 332 -6.47 -26.39 12.59
N VAL A 333 -5.26 -26.55 12.05
CA VAL A 333 -4.02 -26.10 12.73
C VAL A 333 -3.92 -24.56 12.75
N ALA A 334 -4.41 -23.88 11.70
CA ALA A 334 -4.43 -22.42 11.64
C ALA A 334 -5.48 -21.82 12.58
N GLU A 335 -6.68 -22.38 12.65
CA GLU A 335 -7.72 -21.93 13.60
C GLU A 335 -7.32 -22.19 15.06
N ALA A 336 -6.71 -23.34 15.36
CA ALA A 336 -6.19 -23.63 16.70
C ALA A 336 -5.07 -22.65 17.10
N SER A 337 -4.22 -22.25 16.14
CA SER A 337 -3.15 -21.26 16.38
C SER A 337 -3.71 -19.84 16.56
N LEU A 338 -4.73 -19.45 15.79
CA LEU A 338 -5.40 -18.15 15.91
C LEU A 338 -6.18 -18.01 17.23
N HIS A 339 -6.86 -19.07 17.68
CA HIS A 339 -7.54 -19.08 18.98
C HIS A 339 -6.53 -18.91 20.13
N LYS A 340 -5.38 -19.58 20.05
CA LYS A 340 -4.33 -19.52 21.08
C LYS A 340 -3.61 -18.16 21.10
N VAL A 341 -3.44 -17.51 19.94
CA VAL A 341 -2.92 -16.14 19.86
C VAL A 341 -3.93 -15.13 20.40
N GLY A 342 -5.23 -15.33 20.14
CA GLY A 342 -6.31 -14.50 20.68
C GLY A 342 -6.41 -14.55 22.22
N GLU A 343 -6.30 -15.74 22.81
CA GLU A 343 -6.29 -15.91 24.28
C GLU A 343 -5.09 -15.23 24.95
N VAL A 344 -3.93 -15.17 24.28
CA VAL A 344 -2.73 -14.55 24.85
C VAL A 344 -2.71 -13.03 24.62
N THR A 345 -3.26 -12.52 23.51
CA THR A 345 -3.19 -11.10 23.16
C THR A 345 -4.27 -10.24 23.82
N THR A 346 -5.45 -10.80 24.11
CA THR A 346 -6.54 -10.09 24.77
C THR A 346 -6.20 -9.58 26.18
N PRO A 347 -5.60 -10.38 27.11
CA PRO A 347 -5.26 -9.87 28.44
C PRO A 347 -4.09 -8.87 28.41
N VAL A 348 -3.24 -8.91 27.38
CA VAL A 348 -2.13 -7.96 27.23
C VAL A 348 -2.64 -6.60 26.75
N LEU A 349 -3.57 -6.58 25.78
CA LEU A 349 -4.18 -5.33 25.31
C LEU A 349 -5.03 -4.67 26.41
N GLU A 350 -5.74 -5.45 27.22
CA GLU A 350 -6.53 -4.93 28.33
C GLU A 350 -5.63 -4.27 29.39
N LYS A 351 -4.52 -4.92 29.78
CA LYS A 351 -3.54 -4.35 30.72
C LYS A 351 -2.84 -3.10 30.18
N VAL A 352 -2.56 -3.04 28.87
CA VAL A 352 -1.98 -1.84 28.24
C VAL A 352 -2.99 -0.69 28.20
N GLY A 353 -4.27 -0.99 27.95
CA GLY A 353 -5.36 -0.01 28.00
C GLY A 353 -5.54 0.58 29.41
N GLU A 354 -5.55 -0.27 30.44
CA GLU A 354 -5.65 0.15 31.85
C GLU A 354 -4.44 0.99 32.28
N ALA A 355 -3.23 0.59 31.90
CA ALA A 355 -2.01 1.35 32.19
C ALA A 355 -2.04 2.74 31.52
N SER A 356 -2.51 2.81 30.27
CA SER A 356 -2.64 4.07 29.55
C SER A 356 -3.66 5.01 30.23
N GLN A 357 -4.84 4.49 30.60
CA GLN A 357 -5.85 5.28 31.31
C GLN A 357 -5.36 5.76 32.69
N ALA A 358 -4.60 4.93 33.41
CA ALA A 358 -3.99 5.32 34.68
C ALA A 358 -2.97 6.47 34.51
N SER A 359 -2.15 6.43 33.45
CA SER A 359 -1.23 7.51 33.12
C SER A 359 -1.96 8.82 32.78
N PHE A 360 -3.05 8.76 32.00
CA PHE A 360 -3.83 9.96 31.67
C PHE A 360 -4.51 10.60 32.88
N ARG A 361 -5.01 9.79 33.84
CA ARG A 361 -5.56 10.32 35.10
C ARG A 361 -4.50 11.03 35.93
N LYS A 362 -3.29 10.46 36.00
CA LYS A 362 -2.18 11.04 36.77
C LYS A 362 -1.68 12.36 36.19
N VAL A 363 -1.71 12.51 34.87
CA VAL A 363 -1.36 13.78 34.19
C VAL A 363 -2.43 14.85 34.43
N GLY A 364 -3.72 14.47 34.45
CA GLY A 364 -4.82 15.41 34.71
C GLY A 364 -4.83 16.00 36.14
N GLU A 365 -4.35 15.25 37.14
CA GLU A 365 -4.26 15.73 38.53
C GLU A 365 -3.11 16.74 38.75
N VAL A 366 -2.01 16.61 38.00
CA VAL A 366 -0.86 17.53 38.08
C VAL A 366 -1.16 18.89 37.45
N THR A 367 -2.15 18.97 36.56
CA THR A 367 -2.53 20.20 35.85
C THR A 367 -3.66 21.01 36.49
N LYS A 368 -4.09 20.70 37.73
CA LYS A 368 -5.04 21.58 38.43
C LYS A 368 -4.33 22.88 38.84
N PRO A 369 -4.75 24.05 38.32
CA PRO A 369 -4.20 25.32 38.80
C PRO A 369 -4.63 25.53 40.25
N ALA A 370 -3.65 25.79 41.12
CA ALA A 370 -3.91 26.24 42.48
C ALA A 370 -4.58 27.62 42.42
N PHE A 371 -5.86 27.66 42.76
CA PHE A 371 -6.61 28.87 43.08
C PHE A 371 -6.92 28.89 44.56
#